data_AF-A0AAU2GM25-F1
#
_entry.id   AF-A0AAU2GM25-F1
#
_cell.length_a   1.000
_cell.length_b   1.000
_cell.length_c   1.000
_cell.angle_alpha   90.00
_cell.angle_beta   90.00
_cell.angle_gamma   90.00
#
_symmetry.space_group_name_H-M   'P 1'
#
loop_
_entity.id
_entity.type
_entity.pdbx_description
1 polymer ?
#
loop_
_entity_poly.entity_id
_entity_poly.type
_entity_poly.pdbx_seq_one_letter_code
_entity_poly.pdbx_strand_id
1 'polypeptide(L)'
;MLDRAARVVIVEGPPGEVESPDLARIVVTGDGITDLARLLAIVDGGTGDRCLCRGWPTIVVHDSDGGRIACWTLHHQSGLRGAGDCDADLVDGPALTEWLAERGLTRSREVQAGLAAAEAEAERRRLRWVRAAPAGLAGAAAEVAQPPGRADEDWSDGRQDAEDRLAALTRHRHPDGIERIRALLAWAGSASRESTGGLMWYDMAVQRQLLAEAPELVLAALAARPASPVQLDGAAQLFGSLEWTGSQGKQLPEPLRSTLIGHIEATGTDAMRFRMRHGYYGAERSV
;
A
#
# COMPACT_ATOMS: atom_id res chain seq x y z
N MET A 1 -24.21 -14.17 -22.00
CA MET A 1 -24.11 -15.32 -21.06
C MET A 1 -25.23 -15.29 -20.01
N LEU A 2 -25.52 -14.13 -19.42
CA LEU A 2 -26.71 -13.96 -18.58
C LEU A 2 -28.03 -14.13 -19.36
N ASP A 3 -28.00 -14.06 -20.69
CA ASP A 3 -29.15 -14.32 -21.59
C ASP A 3 -29.68 -15.76 -21.51
N ARG A 4 -28.90 -16.68 -20.92
CA ARG A 4 -29.28 -18.07 -20.64
C ARG A 4 -29.61 -18.33 -19.16
N ALA A 5 -29.47 -17.32 -18.31
CA ALA A 5 -29.69 -17.45 -16.88
C ALA A 5 -31.18 -17.44 -16.56
N ALA A 6 -31.66 -18.45 -15.84
CA ALA A 6 -33.01 -18.44 -15.27
C ALA A 6 -33.01 -17.90 -13.83
N ARG A 7 -31.87 -18.02 -13.14
CA ARG A 7 -31.72 -17.62 -11.74
C ARG A 7 -30.28 -17.21 -11.44
N VAL A 8 -30.10 -16.10 -10.74
CA VAL A 8 -28.80 -15.70 -10.17
C VAL A 8 -28.92 -15.65 -8.65
N VAL A 9 -27.97 -16.26 -7.95
CA VAL A 9 -27.86 -16.23 -6.49
C VAL A 9 -26.64 -15.41 -6.13
N ILE A 10 -26.81 -14.37 -5.35
CA ILE A 10 -25.70 -13.54 -4.86
C ILE A 10 -25.61 -13.75 -3.36
N VAL A 11 -24.43 -14.16 -2.89
CA VAL A 11 -24.16 -14.48 -1.49
C VAL A 11 -23.05 -13.59 -0.97
N GLU A 12 -23.28 -12.99 0.18
CA GLU A 12 -22.29 -12.26 0.97
C GLU A 12 -21.28 -13.21 1.64
N GLY A 13 -20.66 -14.10 0.84
CA GLY A 13 -19.55 -14.96 1.22
C GLY A 13 -18.55 -15.21 0.10
N PRO A 14 -17.36 -15.74 0.43
CA PRO A 14 -16.40 -16.19 -0.57
C PRO A 14 -16.94 -17.43 -1.31
N PRO A 15 -16.33 -17.83 -2.44
CA PRO A 15 -16.82 -18.93 -3.27
C PRO A 15 -16.96 -20.28 -2.55
N GLY A 16 -16.16 -20.51 -1.51
CA GLY A 16 -16.19 -21.74 -0.72
C GLY A 16 -17.33 -21.81 0.30
N GLU A 17 -18.06 -20.71 0.51
CA GLU A 17 -19.09 -20.60 1.55
C GLU A 17 -20.49 -20.31 1.00
N VAL A 18 -20.67 -20.34 -0.33
CA VAL A 18 -21.95 -19.99 -0.99
C VAL A 18 -23.14 -20.79 -0.47
N GLU A 19 -22.92 -22.05 -0.06
CA GLU A 19 -23.97 -22.92 0.48
C GLU A 19 -24.30 -22.64 1.96
N SER A 20 -23.49 -21.84 2.66
CA SER A 20 -23.67 -21.55 4.08
C SER A 20 -24.99 -20.82 4.35
N PRO A 21 -25.91 -21.37 5.16
CA PRO A 21 -27.22 -20.77 5.42
C PRO A 21 -27.13 -19.46 6.22
N ASP A 22 -26.01 -19.24 6.91
CA ASP A 22 -25.80 -18.07 7.79
C ASP A 22 -25.42 -16.80 7.03
N LEU A 23 -25.20 -16.90 5.71
CA LEU A 23 -24.82 -15.77 4.87
C LEU A 23 -26.02 -15.10 4.23
N ALA A 24 -26.02 -13.76 4.28
CA ALA A 24 -26.98 -12.95 3.56
C ALA A 24 -26.92 -13.27 2.06
N ARG A 25 -28.09 -13.46 1.46
CA ARG A 25 -28.22 -13.85 0.05
C ARG A 25 -29.45 -13.25 -0.57
N ILE A 26 -29.36 -13.00 -1.87
CA ILE A 26 -30.51 -12.63 -2.70
C ILE A 26 -30.60 -13.57 -3.90
N VAL A 27 -31.83 -13.76 -4.36
CA VAL A 27 -32.14 -14.51 -5.57
C VAL A 27 -32.74 -13.55 -6.59
N VAL A 28 -32.16 -13.52 -7.78
CA VAL A 28 -32.51 -12.61 -8.86
C VAL A 28 -33.04 -13.45 -10.03
N THR A 29 -34.23 -13.10 -10.51
CA THR A 29 -34.92 -13.79 -11.62
C THR A 29 -35.58 -12.77 -12.55
N GLY A 30 -35.96 -13.20 -13.75
CA GLY A 30 -36.71 -12.38 -14.70
C GLY A 30 -36.02 -11.06 -15.04
N ASP A 31 -36.77 -9.96 -15.01
CA ASP A 31 -36.27 -8.62 -15.35
C ASP A 31 -35.08 -8.17 -14.48
N GLY A 32 -34.99 -8.66 -13.24
CA GLY A 32 -33.85 -8.36 -12.36
C GLY A 32 -32.52 -8.91 -12.89
N ILE A 33 -32.54 -9.98 -13.70
CA ILE A 33 -31.33 -10.49 -14.37
C ILE A 33 -30.88 -9.52 -15.46
N THR A 34 -31.82 -8.86 -16.15
CA THR A 34 -31.50 -7.85 -17.17
C THR A 34 -30.85 -6.63 -16.54
N ASP A 35 -31.37 -6.15 -15.40
CA ASP A 35 -30.75 -5.04 -14.67
C ASP A 35 -29.35 -5.40 -14.19
N LEU A 36 -29.19 -6.58 -13.58
CA LEU A 36 -27.90 -7.09 -13.12
C LEU A 36 -26.90 -7.21 -14.28
N ALA A 37 -27.34 -7.68 -15.46
CA ALA A 37 -26.47 -7.80 -16.62
C ALA A 37 -25.88 -6.46 -17.08
N ARG A 38 -26.65 -5.36 -16.97
CA ARG A 38 -26.15 -4.01 -17.27
C ARG A 38 -25.08 -3.55 -16.27
N LEU A 39 -25.29 -3.86 -14.99
CA LEU A 39 -24.35 -3.51 -13.91
C LEU A 39 -23.07 -4.34 -13.94
N LEU A 40 -23.14 -5.56 -14.50
CA LEU A 40 -22.00 -6.44 -14.73
C LEU A 40 -21.29 -6.19 -16.07
N ALA A 41 -21.63 -5.09 -16.77
CA ALA A 41 -20.92 -4.71 -17.98
C ALA A 41 -19.44 -4.46 -17.67
N ILE A 42 -18.56 -5.00 -18.51
CA ILE A 42 -17.11 -4.93 -18.34
C ILE A 42 -16.48 -3.92 -19.31
N VAL A 43 -15.36 -3.33 -18.90
CA VAL A 43 -14.54 -2.47 -19.76
C VAL A 43 -13.79 -3.32 -20.78
N ASP A 44 -13.95 -3.01 -22.06
CA ASP A 44 -13.27 -3.73 -23.14
C ASP A 44 -11.75 -3.48 -23.07
N GLY A 45 -10.96 -4.54 -23.05
CA GLY A 45 -9.50 -4.49 -22.91
C GLY A 45 -8.96 -4.53 -21.47
N GLY A 46 -9.76 -4.18 -20.44
CA GLY A 46 -9.40 -4.25 -19.00
C GLY A 46 -8.07 -3.60 -18.59
N THR A 47 -7.74 -3.63 -17.29
CA THR A 47 -6.40 -3.29 -16.77
C THR A 47 -5.43 -4.47 -16.82
N GLY A 48 -5.95 -5.70 -16.81
CA GLY A 48 -5.14 -6.92 -16.68
C GLY A 48 -4.59 -7.13 -15.26
N ASP A 49 -5.12 -6.41 -14.27
CA ASP A 49 -4.66 -6.48 -12.89
C ASP A 49 -4.79 -7.90 -12.31
N ARG A 50 -3.73 -8.33 -11.61
CA ARG A 50 -3.63 -9.66 -10.97
C ARG A 50 -3.50 -9.53 -9.47
N CYS A 51 -4.60 -9.28 -8.79
CA CYS A 51 -4.60 -9.40 -7.33
C CYS A 51 -4.78 -10.86 -6.90
N LEU A 52 -4.35 -11.24 -5.69
CA LEU A 52 -4.58 -12.58 -5.14
C LEU A 52 -5.81 -12.65 -4.22
N CYS A 53 -6.52 -11.53 -4.01
CA CYS A 53 -7.73 -11.51 -3.20
C CYS A 53 -8.85 -12.35 -3.84
N ARG A 54 -9.53 -13.19 -3.06
CA ARG A 54 -10.55 -14.12 -3.60
C ARG A 54 -11.79 -13.41 -4.15
N GLY A 55 -11.97 -12.13 -3.83
CA GLY A 55 -13.18 -11.37 -4.14
C GLY A 55 -14.37 -11.81 -3.29
N TRP A 56 -15.34 -10.92 -3.17
CA TRP A 56 -16.58 -11.04 -2.41
C TRP A 56 -17.47 -9.82 -2.70
N PRO A 57 -18.82 -9.95 -2.80
CA PRO A 57 -19.64 -11.16 -2.70
C PRO A 57 -19.49 -12.13 -3.87
N THR A 58 -20.04 -13.34 -3.74
CA THR A 58 -20.07 -14.37 -4.79
C THR A 58 -21.38 -14.33 -5.56
N ILE A 59 -21.29 -14.32 -6.90
CA ILE A 59 -22.41 -14.30 -7.84
C ILE A 59 -22.44 -15.65 -8.56
N VAL A 60 -23.46 -16.47 -8.31
CA VAL A 60 -23.65 -17.78 -8.95
C VAL A 60 -24.81 -17.72 -9.92
N VAL A 61 -24.55 -18.09 -11.18
CA VAL A 61 -25.53 -18.04 -12.26
C VAL A 61 -25.99 -19.46 -12.58
N HIS A 62 -27.31 -19.66 -12.64
CA HIS A 62 -27.96 -20.94 -12.97
C HIS A 62 -28.81 -20.85 -14.24
N ASP A 63 -28.85 -21.94 -15.00
CA ASP A 63 -29.78 -22.14 -16.11
C ASP A 63 -31.18 -22.56 -15.64
N SER A 64 -32.10 -22.80 -16.58
CA SER A 64 -33.49 -23.21 -16.33
C SER A 64 -33.62 -24.59 -15.69
N ASP A 65 -32.64 -25.47 -15.88
CA ASP A 65 -32.60 -26.81 -15.32
C ASP A 65 -31.98 -26.80 -13.90
N GLY A 66 -31.53 -25.63 -13.43
CA GLY A 66 -30.88 -25.43 -12.15
C GLY A 66 -29.35 -25.66 -12.18
N GLY A 67 -28.80 -26.02 -13.33
CA GLY A 67 -27.37 -26.21 -13.55
C GLY A 67 -26.59 -24.91 -13.37
N ARG A 68 -25.45 -24.97 -12.69
CA ARG A 68 -24.55 -23.82 -12.52
C ARG A 68 -23.81 -23.56 -13.83
N ILE A 69 -24.01 -22.38 -14.41
CA ILE A 69 -23.36 -21.96 -15.66
C ILE A 69 -22.16 -21.03 -15.42
N ALA A 70 -22.16 -20.27 -14.32
CA ALA A 70 -21.02 -19.43 -13.95
C ALA A 70 -20.96 -19.17 -12.45
N CYS A 71 -19.79 -18.77 -11.99
CA CYS A 71 -19.59 -18.22 -10.65
C CYS A 71 -18.48 -17.18 -10.71
N TRP A 72 -18.80 -16.03 -10.16
CA TRP A 72 -17.91 -14.90 -10.09
C TRP A 72 -17.83 -14.36 -8.69
N THR A 73 -16.78 -13.61 -8.40
CA THR A 73 -16.72 -12.77 -7.21
C THR A 73 -16.48 -11.32 -7.58
N LEU A 74 -17.06 -10.42 -6.78
CA LEU A 74 -16.78 -9.00 -6.90
C LEU A 74 -15.42 -8.70 -6.24
N HIS A 75 -14.49 -8.17 -7.01
CA HIS A 75 -13.12 -7.93 -6.61
C HIS A 75 -12.90 -6.42 -6.43
N HIS A 76 -12.44 -6.01 -5.24
CA HIS A 76 -12.30 -4.60 -4.82
C HIS A 76 -13.49 -3.68 -5.19
N GLN A 77 -14.72 -4.23 -5.24
CA GLN A 77 -15.93 -3.50 -5.65
C GLN A 77 -15.85 -2.85 -7.06
N SER A 78 -14.90 -3.30 -7.88
CA SER A 78 -14.55 -2.66 -9.17
C SER A 78 -14.32 -3.65 -10.31
N GLY A 79 -14.09 -4.93 -10.03
CA GLY A 79 -13.91 -5.96 -11.07
C GLY A 79 -14.61 -7.27 -10.75
N LEU A 80 -14.78 -8.12 -11.76
CA LEU A 80 -15.30 -9.48 -11.63
C LEU A 80 -14.17 -10.49 -11.79
N ARG A 81 -14.08 -11.41 -10.83
CA ARG A 81 -13.17 -12.55 -10.88
C ARG A 81 -13.93 -13.81 -11.23
N GLY A 82 -13.45 -14.52 -12.25
CA GLY A 82 -13.97 -15.82 -12.67
C GLY A 82 -12.93 -16.94 -12.57
N ALA A 83 -13.05 -17.94 -13.45
CA ALA A 83 -12.09 -19.05 -13.55
C ALA A 83 -10.82 -18.71 -14.37
N GLY A 84 -10.69 -17.47 -14.87
CA GLY A 84 -9.53 -17.00 -15.62
C GLY A 84 -8.46 -16.36 -14.74
N ASP A 85 -7.32 -16.02 -15.36
CA ASP A 85 -6.12 -15.53 -14.66
C ASP A 85 -6.13 -14.02 -14.34
N CYS A 86 -7.13 -13.28 -14.85
CA CYS A 86 -7.24 -11.83 -14.69
C CYS A 86 -8.67 -11.43 -14.28
N ASP A 87 -8.77 -10.31 -13.59
CA ASP A 87 -10.05 -9.68 -13.28
C ASP A 87 -10.59 -8.91 -14.49
N ALA A 88 -11.92 -8.90 -14.64
CA ALA A 88 -12.59 -8.08 -15.65
C ALA A 88 -13.17 -6.83 -14.98
N ASP A 89 -12.67 -5.65 -15.33
CA ASP A 89 -13.12 -4.40 -14.73
C ASP A 89 -14.58 -4.10 -15.07
N LEU A 90 -15.36 -3.69 -14.08
CA LEU A 90 -16.71 -3.22 -14.25
C LEU A 90 -16.73 -1.80 -14.80
N VAL A 91 -17.67 -1.52 -15.70
CA VAL A 91 -17.94 -0.15 -16.17
C VAL A 91 -18.39 0.75 -15.01
N ASP A 92 -19.22 0.23 -14.10
CA ASP A 92 -19.75 0.97 -12.95
C ASP A 92 -19.91 0.07 -11.72
N GLY A 93 -18.78 -0.27 -11.10
CA GLY A 93 -18.73 -1.01 -9.83
C GLY A 93 -19.56 -0.37 -8.70
N PRO A 94 -19.47 0.96 -8.46
CA PRO A 94 -20.30 1.65 -7.48
C PRO A 94 -21.81 1.45 -7.66
N ALA A 95 -22.31 1.50 -8.90
CA ALA A 95 -23.74 1.26 -9.15
C ALA A 95 -24.15 -0.18 -8.81
N LEU A 96 -23.29 -1.18 -9.07
CA LEU A 96 -23.52 -2.56 -8.64
C LEU A 96 -23.59 -2.65 -7.10
N THR A 97 -22.66 -2.01 -6.39
CA THR A 97 -22.64 -2.00 -4.92
C THR A 97 -23.91 -1.39 -4.34
N GLU A 98 -24.39 -0.28 -4.88
CA GLU A 98 -25.65 0.33 -4.45
C GLU A 98 -26.87 -0.55 -4.75
N TRP A 99 -26.93 -1.14 -5.95
CA TRP A 99 -28.00 -2.07 -6.33
C TRP A 99 -28.11 -3.30 -5.41
N LEU A 100 -26.96 -3.81 -4.95
CA LEU A 100 -26.87 -4.90 -3.98
C LEU A 100 -27.39 -4.47 -2.60
N ALA A 101 -26.98 -3.29 -2.14
CA ALA A 101 -27.39 -2.76 -0.84
C ALA A 101 -28.89 -2.45 -0.77
N GLU A 102 -29.49 -1.94 -1.85
CA GLU A 102 -30.95 -1.75 -1.98
C GLU A 102 -31.74 -3.06 -1.80
N ARG A 103 -31.09 -4.20 -2.06
CA ARG A 103 -31.67 -5.55 -1.95
C ARG A 103 -31.25 -6.27 -0.66
N GLY A 104 -30.65 -5.55 0.28
CA GLY A 104 -30.30 -6.06 1.61
C GLY A 104 -28.90 -6.65 1.73
N LEU A 105 -28.06 -6.57 0.69
CA LEU A 105 -26.64 -6.97 0.76
C LEU A 105 -25.76 -5.72 0.99
N THR A 106 -25.70 -5.26 2.23
CA THR A 106 -25.11 -3.95 2.58
C THR A 106 -23.60 -3.97 2.79
N ARG A 107 -22.99 -5.14 2.99
CA ARG A 107 -21.58 -5.22 3.38
C ARG A 107 -20.64 -4.89 2.21
N SER A 108 -21.13 -4.97 0.97
CA SER A 108 -20.45 -4.41 -0.22
C SER A 108 -20.24 -2.90 -0.11
N ARG A 109 -21.25 -2.17 0.39
CA ARG A 109 -21.17 -0.72 0.62
C ARG A 109 -20.18 -0.38 1.73
N GLU A 110 -20.17 -1.16 2.80
CA GLU A 110 -19.19 -1.00 3.90
C GLU A 110 -17.76 -1.19 3.41
N VAL A 111 -17.52 -2.22 2.58
CA VAL A 111 -16.21 -2.47 1.97
C VAL A 111 -15.82 -1.33 1.03
N GLN A 112 -16.74 -0.85 0.18
CA GLN A 112 -16.47 0.29 -0.71
C GLN A 112 -16.11 1.55 0.08
N ALA A 113 -16.83 1.86 1.16
CA ALA A 113 -16.51 2.97 2.03
C ALA A 113 -15.13 2.82 2.70
N GLY A 114 -14.78 1.61 3.14
CA GLY A 114 -13.45 1.29 3.67
C GLY A 114 -12.33 1.47 2.65
N LEU A 115 -12.53 1.01 1.41
CA LEU A 115 -11.58 1.19 0.30
C LEU A 115 -11.39 2.68 -0.02
N ALA A 116 -12.48 3.44 -0.14
CA ALA A 116 -12.41 4.88 -0.39
C ALA A 116 -11.70 5.63 0.75
N ALA A 117 -11.95 5.25 2.01
CA ALA A 117 -11.26 5.83 3.16
C ALA A 117 -9.76 5.51 3.15
N ALA A 118 -9.38 4.28 2.80
CA ALA A 118 -8.00 3.84 2.68
C ALA A 118 -7.27 4.57 1.53
N GLU A 119 -7.90 4.70 0.36
CA GLU A 119 -7.35 5.46 -0.77
C GLU A 119 -7.14 6.93 -0.41
N ALA A 120 -8.13 7.55 0.25
CA ALA A 120 -8.01 8.93 0.71
C ALA A 120 -6.88 9.09 1.74
N GLU A 121 -6.65 8.11 2.62
CA GLU A 121 -5.50 8.15 3.54
C GLU A 121 -4.17 7.93 2.82
N ALA A 122 -4.11 7.01 1.86
CA ALA A 122 -2.91 6.78 1.04
C ALA A 122 -2.52 8.07 0.29
N GLU A 123 -3.50 8.77 -0.28
CA GLU A 123 -3.29 10.05 -0.95
C GLU A 123 -2.83 11.14 0.03
N ARG A 124 -3.47 11.25 1.22
CA ARG A 124 -3.02 12.20 2.25
C ARG A 124 -1.59 11.94 2.69
N ARG A 125 -1.23 10.67 2.94
CA ARG A 125 0.14 10.26 3.29
C ARG A 125 1.12 10.65 2.19
N ARG A 126 0.78 10.34 0.94
CA ARG A 126 1.59 10.69 -0.24
C ARG A 126 1.87 12.19 -0.30
N LEU A 127 0.83 13.02 -0.14
CA LEU A 127 0.97 14.47 -0.13
C LEU A 127 1.81 14.97 1.05
N ARG A 128 1.70 14.36 2.23
CA ARG A 128 2.58 14.67 3.38
C ARG A 128 4.04 14.37 3.05
N TRP A 129 4.31 13.20 2.46
CA TRP A 129 5.67 12.81 2.07
C TRP A 129 6.30 13.76 1.04
N VAL A 130 5.54 14.14 0.01
CA VAL A 130 6.00 15.13 -0.99
C VAL A 130 6.27 16.49 -0.35
N ARG A 131 5.40 16.95 0.58
CA ARG A 131 5.58 18.22 1.29
C ARG A 131 6.78 18.22 2.25
N ALA A 132 7.15 17.06 2.78
CA ALA A 132 8.30 16.89 3.66
C ALA A 132 9.64 16.86 2.90
N ALA A 133 9.63 16.83 1.56
CA ALA A 133 10.82 16.81 0.75
C ALA A 133 11.72 18.03 1.04
N PRO A 134 13.06 17.86 1.05
CA PRO A 134 13.99 18.97 1.17
C PRO A 134 13.73 20.08 0.14
N ALA A 135 14.09 21.32 0.49
CA ALA A 135 13.79 22.49 -0.31
C ALA A 135 14.25 22.33 -1.78
N GLY A 136 13.29 22.44 -2.70
CA GLY A 136 13.54 22.30 -4.14
C GLY A 136 13.52 20.87 -4.68
N LEU A 137 13.18 19.87 -3.86
CA LEU A 137 13.00 18.47 -4.28
C LEU A 137 11.54 18.06 -4.45
N ALA A 138 10.57 18.90 -4.06
CA ALA A 138 9.14 18.55 -4.08
C ALA A 138 8.61 18.09 -5.45
N GLY A 139 9.11 18.64 -6.57
CA GLY A 139 8.72 18.20 -7.91
C GLY A 139 9.21 16.78 -8.22
N ALA A 140 10.49 16.50 -7.98
CA ALA A 140 11.05 15.16 -8.15
C ALA A 140 10.44 14.15 -7.16
N ALA A 141 10.07 14.59 -5.96
CA ALA A 141 9.29 13.80 -5.01
C ALA A 141 7.86 13.54 -5.52
N ALA A 142 7.22 14.46 -6.24
CA ALA A 142 5.91 14.17 -6.83
C ALA A 142 6.01 13.10 -7.93
N GLU A 143 7.04 13.17 -8.78
CA GLU A 143 7.33 12.18 -9.83
C GLU A 143 7.66 10.81 -9.24
N VAL A 144 8.72 10.76 -8.40
CA VAL A 144 8.70 10.16 -7.06
C VAL A 144 7.49 9.28 -6.83
N ALA A 145 6.56 9.83 -6.07
CA ALA A 145 5.36 9.23 -5.51
C ALA A 145 4.24 8.87 -6.50
N GLN A 146 4.35 9.22 -7.78
CA GLN A 146 3.41 8.86 -8.85
C GLN A 146 4.16 8.71 -10.19
N PRO A 147 4.90 7.61 -10.42
CA PRO A 147 5.62 7.41 -11.66
C PRO A 147 4.63 7.27 -12.82
N PRO A 148 5.00 7.76 -14.02
CA PRO A 148 4.21 7.53 -15.22
C PRO A 148 4.24 6.04 -15.61
N GLY A 149 3.12 5.53 -16.12
CA GLY A 149 2.97 4.13 -16.55
C GLY A 149 1.86 3.42 -15.77
N ARG A 150 0.94 2.74 -16.46
CA ARG A 150 -0.09 1.88 -15.85
C ARG A 150 0.16 0.39 -16.11
N ALA A 151 1.00 0.04 -17.08
CA ALA A 151 1.45 -1.33 -17.28
C ALA A 151 2.65 -1.63 -16.37
N ASP A 152 2.69 -2.82 -15.76
CA ASP A 152 3.68 -3.20 -14.74
C ASP A 152 5.15 -3.00 -15.18
N GLU A 153 5.47 -3.27 -16.45
CA GLU A 153 6.82 -3.08 -17.02
C GLU A 153 7.16 -1.60 -17.15
N ASP A 154 6.28 -0.80 -17.77
CA ASP A 154 6.44 0.65 -17.91
C ASP A 154 6.49 1.37 -16.55
N TRP A 155 5.74 0.87 -15.56
CA TRP A 155 5.70 1.43 -14.20
C TRP A 155 7.02 1.20 -13.46
N SER A 156 7.64 0.04 -13.64
CA SER A 156 8.91 -0.30 -12.98
C SER A 156 10.06 0.56 -13.51
N ASP A 157 10.15 0.72 -14.84
CA ASP A 157 11.17 1.54 -15.49
C ASP A 157 10.96 3.04 -15.20
N GLY A 158 9.71 3.52 -15.32
CA GLY A 158 9.36 4.91 -15.01
C GLY A 158 9.65 5.28 -13.54
N ARG A 159 9.46 4.33 -12.62
CA ARG A 159 9.82 4.50 -11.21
C ARG A 159 11.33 4.58 -11.01
N GLN A 160 12.10 3.67 -11.60
CA GLN A 160 13.56 3.68 -11.44
C GLN A 160 14.17 4.99 -11.95
N ASP A 161 13.72 5.44 -13.13
CA ASP A 161 14.15 6.72 -13.71
C ASP A 161 13.82 7.93 -12.82
N ALA A 162 12.62 7.94 -12.22
CA ALA A 162 12.22 8.99 -11.29
C ALA A 162 13.09 8.99 -10.01
N GLU A 163 13.41 7.80 -9.49
CA GLU A 163 14.30 7.65 -8.34
C GLU A 163 15.73 8.12 -8.63
N ASP A 164 16.26 7.80 -9.80
CA ASP A 164 17.59 8.24 -10.23
C ASP A 164 17.66 9.75 -10.42
N ARG A 165 16.62 10.36 -11.01
CA ARG A 165 16.48 11.82 -11.10
C ARG A 165 16.42 12.47 -9.71
N LEU A 166 15.62 11.91 -8.80
CA LEU A 166 15.54 12.39 -7.43
C LEU A 166 16.91 12.33 -6.74
N ALA A 167 17.62 11.20 -6.83
CA ALA A 167 18.94 11.03 -6.23
C ALA A 167 19.99 12.00 -6.81
N ALA A 168 20.00 12.19 -8.12
CA ALA A 168 20.86 13.16 -8.78
C ALA A 168 20.57 14.59 -8.31
N LEU A 169 19.29 14.98 -8.24
CA LEU A 169 18.89 16.30 -7.78
C LEU A 169 19.20 16.52 -6.30
N THR A 170 19.00 15.51 -5.45
CA THR A 170 19.40 15.54 -4.02
C THR A 170 20.89 15.88 -3.89
N ARG A 171 21.77 15.17 -4.62
CA ARG A 171 23.22 15.43 -4.60
C ARG A 171 23.57 16.82 -5.13
N HIS A 172 22.89 17.28 -6.16
CA HIS A 172 23.11 18.62 -6.71
C HIS A 172 22.70 19.74 -5.73
N ARG A 173 21.56 19.58 -5.03
CA ARG A 173 21.07 20.58 -4.06
C ARG A 173 21.79 20.53 -2.73
N HIS A 174 22.30 19.36 -2.35
CA HIS A 174 23.04 19.13 -1.12
C HIS A 174 24.41 18.49 -1.44
N PRO A 175 25.38 19.27 -1.96
CA PRO A 175 26.69 18.73 -2.32
C PRO A 175 27.48 18.26 -1.10
N ASP A 176 27.33 18.95 0.04
CA ASP A 176 27.89 18.52 1.31
C ASP A 176 27.20 17.24 1.81
N GLY A 177 28.00 16.19 2.04
CA GLY A 177 27.48 14.86 2.42
C GLY A 177 26.80 14.82 3.78
N ILE A 178 27.31 15.58 4.75
CA ILE A 178 26.74 15.65 6.09
C ILE A 178 25.36 16.32 6.04
N GLU A 179 25.25 17.46 5.37
CA GLU A 179 23.97 18.16 5.19
C GLU A 179 22.98 17.33 4.37
N ARG A 180 23.45 16.64 3.33
CA ARG A 180 22.63 15.74 2.51
C ARG A 180 22.03 14.60 3.32
N ILE A 181 22.84 13.86 4.07
CA ILE A 181 22.36 12.78 4.93
C ILE A 181 21.38 13.31 5.98
N ARG A 182 21.68 14.45 6.59
CA ARG A 182 20.79 15.06 7.59
C ARG A 182 19.44 15.47 7.00
N ALA A 183 19.41 15.97 5.77
CA ALA A 183 18.19 16.28 5.05
C ALA A 183 17.40 14.99 4.71
N LEU A 184 18.08 13.95 4.24
CA LEU A 184 17.46 12.65 3.94
C LEU A 184 16.91 11.96 5.19
N LEU A 185 17.63 12.01 6.33
CA LEU A 185 17.16 11.48 7.60
C LEU A 185 15.93 12.23 8.11
N ALA A 186 15.89 13.56 7.99
CA ALA A 186 14.69 14.33 8.31
C ALA A 186 13.51 13.94 7.40
N TRP A 187 13.75 13.74 6.11
CA TRP A 187 12.69 13.34 5.18
C TRP A 187 12.18 11.92 5.48
N ALA A 188 13.07 10.95 5.69
CA ALA A 188 12.72 9.58 6.09
C ALA A 188 11.97 9.54 7.43
N GLY A 189 12.33 10.42 8.37
CA GLY A 189 11.68 10.51 9.67
C GLY A 189 10.22 10.97 9.59
N SER A 190 9.85 11.78 8.61
CA SER A 190 8.47 12.25 8.43
C SER A 190 7.49 11.10 8.18
N ALA A 191 7.93 10.05 7.47
CA ALA A 191 7.14 8.85 7.20
C ALA A 191 7.23 7.80 8.32
N SER A 192 8.25 7.86 9.16
CA SER A 192 8.53 6.83 10.19
C SER A 192 7.50 6.78 11.32
N ARG A 193 6.62 7.78 11.39
CA ARG A 193 5.51 7.87 12.36
C ARG A 193 4.13 7.59 11.77
N GLU A 194 4.06 7.27 10.49
CA GLU A 194 2.78 6.95 9.84
C GLU A 194 2.19 5.67 10.44
N SER A 195 0.90 5.72 10.78
CA SER A 195 0.22 4.67 11.56
C SER A 195 -0.15 3.43 10.74
N THR A 196 0.00 3.47 9.42
CA THR A 196 -0.54 2.46 8.50
C THR A 196 0.52 1.96 7.51
N GLY A 197 0.41 0.68 7.11
CA GLY A 197 0.91 0.18 5.83
C GLY A 197 2.42 -0.09 5.66
N GLY A 198 3.26 0.18 6.67
CA GLY A 198 4.72 -0.01 6.52
C GLY A 198 5.35 1.07 5.63
N LEU A 199 6.52 0.78 5.06
CA LEU A 199 7.17 1.68 4.10
C LEU A 199 6.51 1.54 2.73
N MET A 200 6.10 2.67 2.15
CA MET A 200 5.72 2.72 0.75
C MET A 200 6.97 2.74 -0.12
N TRP A 201 6.84 2.39 -1.39
CA TRP A 201 7.96 2.35 -2.32
C TRP A 201 8.68 3.71 -2.46
N TYR A 202 7.98 4.84 -2.30
CA TYR A 202 8.60 6.18 -2.28
C TYR A 202 9.39 6.44 -0.98
N ASP A 203 8.99 5.86 0.15
CA ASP A 203 9.78 5.90 1.37
C ASP A 203 11.09 5.10 1.19
N MET A 204 11.00 3.97 0.46
CA MET A 204 12.18 3.17 0.13
C MET A 204 13.16 3.92 -0.78
N ALA A 205 12.71 4.85 -1.63
CA ALA A 205 13.61 5.66 -2.47
C ALA A 205 14.55 6.54 -1.62
N VAL A 206 14.06 7.10 -0.51
CA VAL A 206 14.89 7.86 0.45
C VAL A 206 15.81 6.91 1.21
N GLN A 207 15.32 5.75 1.62
CA GLN A 207 16.13 4.74 2.30
C GLN A 207 17.27 4.24 1.40
N ARG A 208 17.01 3.97 0.12
CA ARG A 208 18.04 3.59 -0.86
C ARG A 208 19.11 4.66 -1.02
N GLN A 209 18.73 5.94 -1.06
CA GLN A 209 19.71 7.04 -1.08
C GLN A 209 20.58 7.05 0.19
N LEU A 210 19.99 6.87 1.38
CA LEU A 210 20.74 6.79 2.64
C LEU A 210 21.68 5.57 2.67
N LEU A 211 21.24 4.43 2.16
CA LEU A 211 22.05 3.20 2.08
C LEU A 211 23.17 3.27 1.03
N ALA A 212 23.05 4.15 0.04
CA ALA A 212 24.09 4.40 -0.96
C ALA A 212 25.21 5.33 -0.47
N GLU A 213 25.00 6.03 0.66
CA GLU A 213 26.05 6.81 1.32
C GLU A 213 26.99 5.91 2.12
N ALA A 214 28.21 6.36 2.34
CA ALA A 214 29.17 5.62 3.15
C ALA A 214 28.69 5.52 4.61
N PRO A 215 28.67 4.34 5.26
CA PRO A 215 28.15 4.16 6.62
C PRO A 215 28.81 5.09 7.64
N GLU A 216 30.12 5.30 7.54
CA GLU A 216 30.89 6.21 8.39
C GLU A 216 30.45 7.67 8.23
N LEU A 217 30.02 8.06 7.02
CA LEU A 217 29.52 9.40 6.76
C LEU A 217 28.12 9.58 7.37
N VAL A 218 27.28 8.55 7.35
CA VAL A 218 25.97 8.55 8.02
C VAL A 218 26.12 8.73 9.53
N LEU A 219 27.04 7.98 10.14
CA LEU A 219 27.37 8.10 11.55
C LEU A 219 27.96 9.48 11.88
N ALA A 220 28.88 9.98 11.05
CA ALA A 220 29.46 11.32 11.20
C ALA A 220 28.39 12.42 11.10
N ALA A 221 27.39 12.27 10.22
CA ALA A 221 26.33 13.24 10.04
C ALA A 221 25.44 13.39 11.27
N LEU A 222 25.21 12.30 11.99
CA LEU A 222 24.48 12.28 13.27
C LEU A 222 25.35 12.79 14.43
N ALA A 223 26.67 12.58 14.39
CA ALA A 223 27.60 13.05 15.41
C ALA A 223 27.99 14.54 15.27
N ALA A 224 27.97 15.09 14.04
CA ALA A 224 28.45 16.44 13.74
C ALA A 224 27.73 17.54 14.53
N ARG A 225 26.44 17.35 14.81
CA ARG A 225 25.60 18.23 15.64
C ARG A 225 24.34 17.49 16.09
N PRO A 226 23.71 17.90 17.21
CA PRO A 226 22.50 17.24 17.72
C PRO A 226 21.47 17.00 16.62
N ALA A 227 21.00 15.77 16.51
CA ALA A 227 19.94 15.40 15.58
C ALA A 227 18.60 15.91 16.13
N SER A 228 17.77 16.45 15.24
CA SER A 228 16.38 16.76 15.58
C SER A 228 15.57 15.47 15.83
N PRO A 229 14.44 15.53 16.55
CA PRO A 229 13.59 14.35 16.76
C PRO A 229 13.21 13.62 15.46
N VAL A 230 12.88 14.37 14.40
CA VAL A 230 12.55 13.77 13.09
C VAL A 230 13.76 13.09 12.45
N GLN A 231 14.97 13.62 12.61
CA GLN A 231 16.18 12.94 12.13
C GLN A 231 16.47 11.65 12.90
N LEU A 232 16.17 11.63 14.20
CA LEU A 232 16.28 10.42 15.02
C LEU A 232 15.22 9.38 14.63
N ASP A 233 14.02 9.80 14.24
CA ASP A 233 13.01 8.89 13.67
C ASP A 233 13.48 8.25 12.36
N GLY A 234 14.05 9.05 11.46
CA GLY A 234 14.63 8.56 10.21
C GLY A 234 15.84 7.65 10.45
N ALA A 235 16.69 7.98 11.42
CA ALA A 235 17.82 7.14 11.82
C ALA A 235 17.35 5.80 12.42
N ALA A 236 16.31 5.81 13.26
CA ALA A 236 15.72 4.59 13.79
C ALA A 236 15.14 3.72 12.66
N GLN A 237 14.51 4.33 11.66
CA GLN A 237 14.02 3.58 10.50
C GLN A 237 15.16 2.98 9.67
N LEU A 238 16.22 3.74 9.37
CA LEU A 238 17.39 3.27 8.63
C LEU A 238 18.13 2.14 9.37
N PHE A 239 18.52 2.36 10.63
CA PHE A 239 19.27 1.38 11.42
C PHE A 239 18.42 0.17 11.84
N GLY A 240 17.09 0.31 11.75
CA GLY A 240 16.12 -0.77 11.95
C GLY A 240 15.85 -1.61 10.69
N SER A 241 16.37 -1.20 9.52
CA SER A 241 16.15 -1.89 8.25
C SER A 241 16.95 -3.19 8.14
N LEU A 242 16.44 -4.14 7.35
CA LEU A 242 17.13 -5.40 7.10
C LEU A 242 18.40 -5.19 6.28
N GLU A 243 18.38 -4.23 5.36
CA GLU A 243 19.49 -3.89 4.48
C GLU A 243 20.67 -3.32 5.27
N TRP A 244 20.41 -2.39 6.19
CA TRP A 244 21.45 -1.86 7.08
C TRP A 244 21.97 -2.97 7.99
N THR A 245 21.08 -3.67 8.69
CA THR A 245 21.51 -4.65 9.71
C THR A 245 22.17 -5.89 9.13
N GLY A 246 21.80 -6.30 7.91
CA GLY A 246 22.48 -7.36 7.17
C GLY A 246 23.91 -6.99 6.76
N SER A 247 24.16 -5.72 6.47
CA SER A 247 25.46 -5.25 5.96
C SER A 247 26.39 -4.73 7.06
N GLN A 248 25.85 -3.97 8.00
CA GLN A 248 26.59 -3.23 9.04
C GLN A 248 26.41 -3.83 10.45
N GLY A 249 25.51 -4.80 10.58
CA GLY A 249 25.12 -5.34 11.88
C GLY A 249 24.15 -4.43 12.65
N LYS A 250 23.72 -4.90 13.82
CA LYS A 250 22.77 -4.19 14.69
C LYS A 250 23.44 -3.21 15.65
N GLN A 251 24.74 -3.31 15.86
CA GLN A 251 25.47 -2.54 16.86
C GLN A 251 25.77 -1.14 16.35
N LEU A 252 25.36 -0.12 17.12
CA LEU A 252 25.70 1.28 16.85
C LEU A 252 26.78 1.76 17.83
N PRO A 253 27.69 2.66 17.42
CA PRO A 253 28.68 3.23 18.31
C PRO A 253 28.03 4.14 19.36
N GLU A 254 28.66 4.23 20.53
CA GLU A 254 28.40 5.33 21.45
C GLU A 254 28.99 6.64 20.91
N PRO A 255 28.37 7.82 21.16
CA PRO A 255 27.17 8.06 21.98
C PRO A 255 25.83 7.92 21.22
N LEU A 256 25.87 7.55 19.94
CA LEU A 256 24.69 7.51 19.06
C LEU A 256 23.67 6.46 19.53
N ARG A 257 24.14 5.28 19.94
CA ARG A 257 23.29 4.24 20.53
C ARG A 257 22.45 4.78 21.68
N SER A 258 23.09 5.36 22.69
CA SER A 258 22.38 5.90 23.86
C SER A 258 21.36 6.97 23.49
N THR A 259 21.73 7.85 22.55
CA THR A 259 20.84 8.91 22.07
C THR A 259 19.59 8.33 21.40
N LEU A 260 19.77 7.33 20.54
CA LEU A 260 18.67 6.72 19.79
C LEU A 260 17.74 5.92 20.69
N ILE A 261 18.29 5.14 21.63
CA ILE A 261 17.51 4.40 22.62
C ILE A 261 16.68 5.37 23.47
N GLY A 262 17.30 6.41 24.04
CA GLY A 262 16.57 7.39 24.85
C GLY A 262 15.46 8.10 24.08
N HIS A 263 15.66 8.39 22.79
CA HIS A 263 14.61 8.95 21.92
C HIS A 263 13.44 7.97 21.72
N ILE A 264 13.74 6.69 21.44
CA ILE A 264 12.73 5.65 21.23
C ILE A 264 11.92 5.37 22.51
N GLU A 265 12.57 5.34 23.66
CA GLU A 265 11.91 5.18 24.96
C GLU A 265 10.96 6.34 25.24
N ALA A 266 11.43 7.58 25.04
CA ALA A 266 10.65 8.78 25.33
C ALA A 266 9.48 8.97 24.36
N THR A 267 9.71 8.80 23.05
CA THR A 267 8.75 9.22 22.01
C THR A 267 8.59 8.26 20.84
N GLY A 268 9.24 7.10 20.86
CA GLY A 268 9.24 6.15 19.74
C GLY A 268 7.85 5.59 19.41
N THR A 269 7.69 5.09 18.19
CA THR A 269 6.50 4.33 17.79
C THR A 269 6.56 2.90 18.31
N ASP A 270 5.44 2.18 18.27
CA ASP A 270 5.41 0.77 18.65
C ASP A 270 6.32 -0.08 17.78
N ALA A 271 6.46 0.25 16.50
CA ALA A 271 7.41 -0.39 15.61
C ALA A 271 8.87 -0.15 16.03
N MET A 272 9.23 1.08 16.41
CA MET A 272 10.59 1.40 16.90
C MET A 272 10.89 0.66 18.21
N ARG A 273 9.95 0.67 19.17
CA ARG A 273 10.10 -0.04 20.44
C ARG A 273 10.15 -1.56 20.24
N PHE A 274 9.35 -2.09 19.32
CA PHE A 274 9.40 -3.50 18.95
C PHE A 274 10.79 -3.88 18.46
N ARG A 275 11.37 -3.13 17.51
CA ARG A 275 12.73 -3.38 17.02
C ARG A 275 13.76 -3.27 18.15
N MET A 276 13.66 -2.26 19.01
CA MET A 276 14.55 -2.09 20.16
C MET A 276 14.56 -3.33 21.07
N ARG A 277 13.39 -3.86 21.46
CA ARG A 277 13.29 -5.11 22.26
C ARG A 277 13.92 -6.33 21.57
N HIS A 278 13.99 -6.33 20.24
CA HIS A 278 14.60 -7.39 19.44
C HIS A 278 16.11 -7.19 19.17
N GLY A 279 16.76 -6.31 19.95
CA GLY A 279 18.20 -6.09 19.94
C GLY A 279 18.70 -5.28 18.74
N TYR A 280 17.82 -4.54 18.06
CA TYR A 280 18.24 -3.54 17.09
C TYR A 280 18.89 -2.35 17.82
N TYR A 281 19.68 -1.57 17.07
CA TYR A 281 20.41 -0.39 17.57
C TYR A 281 21.49 -0.71 18.63
N GLY A 282 21.77 -2.00 18.89
CA GLY A 282 22.68 -2.45 19.93
C GLY A 282 22.05 -2.46 21.32
N ALA A 283 20.72 -2.41 21.40
CA ALA A 283 19.98 -2.55 22.66
C ALA A 283 20.08 -3.98 23.21
N GLU A 284 20.10 -4.11 24.53
CA GLU A 284 19.98 -5.41 25.20
C GLU A 284 18.58 -5.97 24.94
N ARG A 285 18.48 -7.27 24.63
CA ARG A 285 17.18 -7.91 24.38
C ARG A 285 16.43 -8.02 25.70
N SER A 286 15.32 -7.28 25.82
CA SER A 286 14.36 -7.48 26.90
C SER A 286 13.45 -8.65 26.51
N VAL A 287 13.48 -9.73 27.31
CA VAL A 287 12.59 -10.90 27.20
C VAL A 287 11.21 -10.54 27.70
#